data_AF-A0A087SF39-F1
#
_entry.id   AF-A0A087SF39-F1
#
_cell.length_a   1.000
_cell.length_b   1.000
_cell.length_c   1.000
_cell.angle_alpha   90.00
_cell.angle_beta   90.00
_cell.angle_gamma   90.00
#
_symmetry.space_group_name_H-M   'P 1'
#
loop_
_entity.id
_entity.type
_entity.pdbx_description
1 polymer ?
#
loop_
_entity_poly.entity_id
_entity_poly.type
_entity_poly.pdbx_seq_one_letter_code
_entity_poly.pdbx_strand_id
1 'polypeptide(L)'
;MPTVGWHAHSRCLARWQLQSAGSRRETHCDFCNSQLPDWKAVLTPLPDLSAPAVMNVNFDGRTYSFEVQAGMAGYSEFTESIRRAFNLPDDSDLNITFTCDEPTSGAWM
;
A
#
# COMPACT_ATOMS: atom_id res chain seq x y z
N MET A 1 33.01 14.52 -16.47
CA MET A 1 31.96 13.56 -16.88
C MET A 1 30.65 14.33 -16.89
N PRO A 2 29.89 14.37 -18.01
CA PRO A 2 28.73 15.25 -18.09
C PRO A 2 27.61 14.68 -17.22
N THR A 3 27.15 15.47 -16.26
CA THR A 3 25.92 15.21 -15.51
C THR A 3 24.76 15.35 -16.49
N VAL A 4 24.18 14.22 -16.93
CA VAL A 4 22.99 14.20 -17.79
C VAL A 4 21.85 14.85 -17.03
N GLY A 5 21.58 16.12 -17.33
CA GLY A 5 20.44 16.84 -16.79
C GLY A 5 19.18 16.22 -17.35
N TRP A 6 18.35 15.63 -16.49
CA TRP A 6 17.02 15.20 -16.89
C TRP A 6 16.20 16.43 -17.29
N HIS A 7 15.68 16.46 -18.51
CA HIS A 7 14.82 17.55 -19.02
C HIS A 7 13.41 17.58 -18.37
N ALA A 8 13.16 16.71 -17.40
CA ALA A 8 11.91 16.63 -16.66
C ALA A 8 12.20 16.50 -15.16
N HIS A 9 11.37 17.10 -14.32
CA HIS A 9 11.42 16.90 -12.87
C HIS A 9 11.19 15.43 -12.52
N SER A 10 11.91 14.90 -11.53
CA SER A 10 11.79 13.51 -11.08
C SER A 10 10.35 13.13 -10.73
N ARG A 11 9.61 14.00 -10.05
CA ARG A 11 8.19 13.78 -9.70
C ARG A 11 7.25 13.77 -10.89
N CYS A 12 7.48 14.64 -11.87
CA CYS A 12 6.70 14.68 -13.11
C CYS A 12 6.93 13.42 -13.94
N LEU A 13 8.20 13.00 -14.06
CA LEU A 13 8.59 11.76 -14.71
C LEU A 13 7.93 10.56 -14.03
N ALA A 14 8.04 10.46 -12.71
CA ALA A 14 7.45 9.37 -11.93
C ALA A 14 5.92 9.28 -12.11
N ARG A 15 5.22 10.42 -12.14
CA ARG A 15 3.76 10.46 -12.41
C ARG A 15 3.42 10.00 -13.82
N TRP A 16 4.21 10.42 -14.80
CA TRP A 16 4.03 10.00 -16.18
C TRP A 16 4.30 8.49 -16.36
N GLN A 17 5.31 7.95 -15.67
CA GLN A 17 5.58 6.51 -15.63
C GLN A 17 4.37 5.74 -15.07
N LEU A 18 3.78 6.20 -13.96
CA LEU A 18 2.56 5.61 -13.39
C LEU A 18 1.36 5.64 -14.34
N GLN A 19 1.12 6.79 -15.01
CA GLN A 19 0.05 6.90 -16.00
C GLN A 19 0.26 5.98 -17.21
N SER A 20 1.51 5.57 -17.44
CA SER A 20 1.92 4.70 -18.53
C SER A 20 2.14 3.25 -18.09
N ALA A 21 1.67 2.87 -16.90
CA ALA A 21 1.88 1.55 -16.33
C ALA A 21 1.44 0.41 -17.27
N GLY A 22 2.23 -0.66 -17.33
CA GLY A 22 2.00 -1.80 -18.22
C GLY A 22 2.45 -1.56 -19.67
N SER A 23 3.01 -0.38 -19.98
CA SER A 23 3.59 -0.09 -21.29
C SER A 23 5.11 0.09 -21.20
N ARG A 24 5.79 0.05 -22.35
CA ARG A 24 7.23 0.33 -22.42
C ARG A 24 7.59 1.72 -21.87
N ARG A 25 6.68 2.69 -21.95
CA ARG A 25 6.86 4.06 -21.44
C ARG A 25 6.98 4.13 -19.92
N GLU A 26 6.44 3.15 -19.20
CA GLU A 26 6.64 3.05 -17.76
C GLU A 26 8.12 2.98 -17.40
N THR A 27 8.91 2.25 -18.19
CA THR A 27 10.27 1.87 -17.84
C THR A 27 11.34 2.46 -18.77
N HIS A 28 10.97 2.95 -19.96
CA HIS A 28 11.91 3.44 -20.96
C HIS A 28 11.50 4.81 -21.53
N CYS A 29 12.50 5.64 -21.83
CA CYS A 29 12.32 6.92 -22.49
C CYS A 29 11.82 6.75 -23.93
N ASP A 30 10.81 7.52 -24.33
CA ASP A 30 10.27 7.49 -25.70
C ASP A 30 11.28 7.97 -26.77
N PHE A 31 12.19 8.87 -26.40
CA PHE A 31 13.12 9.49 -27.35
C PHE A 31 14.39 8.67 -27.55
N CYS A 32 15.05 8.30 -26.45
CA CYS A 32 16.37 7.63 -26.49
C CYS A 32 16.32 6.15 -26.12
N ASN A 33 15.16 5.61 -25.73
CA ASN A 33 15.00 4.23 -25.29
C ASN A 33 15.90 3.83 -24.09
N SER A 34 16.44 4.78 -23.33
CA SER A 34 17.15 4.45 -22.10
C SER A 34 16.17 4.06 -21.00
N GLN A 35 16.61 3.19 -20.09
CA GLN A 35 15.87 2.87 -18.88
C GLN A 35 15.68 4.14 -18.03
N LEU A 36 14.46 4.35 -17.56
CA LEU A 36 14.09 5.44 -16.66
C LEU A 36 14.38 5.05 -15.21
N PRO A 37 14.63 6.02 -14.32
CA PRO A 37 14.79 5.77 -12.89
C PRO A 37 13.52 5.15 -12.28
N ASP A 38 13.68 4.46 -11.15
CA ASP A 38 12.56 3.90 -10.40
C ASP A 38 11.68 5.03 -9.84
N TRP A 39 10.41 5.02 -10.23
CA TRP A 39 9.44 6.02 -9.82
C TRP A 39 9.04 5.87 -8.35
N LYS A 40 9.15 4.66 -7.78
CA LYS A 40 8.71 4.34 -6.41
C LYS A 40 9.46 5.18 -5.38
N ALA A 41 10.77 5.32 -5.54
CA ALA A 41 11.59 6.14 -4.65
C ALA A 41 11.16 7.63 -4.61
N VAL A 42 10.45 8.12 -5.63
CA VAL A 42 10.02 9.52 -5.74
C VAL A 42 8.58 9.72 -5.24
N LEU A 43 7.71 8.72 -5.44
CA LEU A 43 6.27 8.83 -5.15
C LEU A 43 5.82 8.08 -3.92
N THR A 44 6.56 7.06 -3.49
CA THR A 44 6.32 6.40 -2.22
C THR A 44 6.87 7.32 -1.14
N PRO A 45 6.02 7.85 -0.23
CA PRO A 45 6.50 8.51 0.96
C PRO A 45 7.49 7.56 1.64
N LEU A 46 8.64 8.08 2.08
CA LEU A 46 9.51 7.31 2.97
C LEU A 46 8.60 6.81 4.10
N PRO A 47 8.63 5.50 4.41
CA PRO A 47 7.80 4.99 5.48
C PRO A 47 8.24 5.76 6.72
N ASP A 48 7.34 6.59 7.23
CA ASP A 48 7.37 7.00 8.62
C ASP A 48 7.13 5.69 9.37
N LEU A 49 8.22 4.93 9.62
CA LEU A 49 8.23 3.59 10.23
C LEU A 49 7.62 3.56 11.64
N SER A 50 7.05 4.68 12.09
CA SER A 50 6.50 4.91 13.41
C SER A 50 4.96 4.96 13.43
N ALA A 51 4.27 4.92 12.28
CA ALA A 51 2.82 4.87 12.29
C ALA A 51 2.36 3.41 12.53
N PRO A 52 1.62 3.12 13.61
CA PRO A 52 1.09 1.78 13.85
C PRO A 52 0.13 1.40 12.72
N ALA A 53 0.30 0.19 12.17
CA ALA A 53 -0.66 -0.35 11.21
C ALA A 53 -1.92 -0.75 11.98
N VAL A 54 -3.06 -0.16 11.66
CA VAL A 54 -4.34 -0.43 12.33
C VAL A 54 -5.29 -1.12 11.37
N MET A 55 -5.89 -2.23 11.80
CA MET A 55 -6.96 -2.93 11.09
C MET A 55 -8.28 -2.79 11.85
N ASN A 56 -9.34 -2.44 11.13
CA ASN A 56 -10.71 -2.44 11.64
C ASN A 56 -11.39 -3.76 11.27
N VAL A 57 -11.92 -4.47 12.26
CA VAL A 57 -12.64 -5.73 12.07
C VAL A 57 -14.08 -5.52 12.47
N ASN A 58 -15.00 -5.83 11.57
CA ASN A 58 -16.44 -5.81 11.83
C ASN A 58 -16.98 -7.24 11.87
N PHE A 59 -17.65 -7.58 12.97
CA PHE A 59 -18.38 -8.83 13.11
C PHE A 59 -19.65 -8.60 13.92
N ASP A 60 -20.78 -9.11 13.41
CA ASP A 60 -22.11 -8.97 14.01
C ASP A 60 -22.47 -7.50 14.36
N GLY A 61 -22.11 -6.58 13.45
CA GLY A 61 -22.37 -5.14 13.60
C GLY A 61 -21.50 -4.43 14.65
N ARG A 62 -20.50 -5.11 15.23
CA ARG A 62 -19.52 -4.52 16.14
C ARG A 62 -18.19 -4.35 15.43
N THR A 63 -17.59 -3.17 15.58
CA THR A 63 -16.29 -2.85 14.98
C THR A 63 -15.24 -2.64 16.07
N TYR A 64 -14.10 -3.32 15.95
CA TYR A 64 -12.92 -3.11 16.79
C TYR A 64 -11.70 -2.76 15.93
N SER A 65 -10.86 -1.88 16.45
CA SER A 65 -9.58 -1.50 15.84
C SER A 65 -8.44 -2.22 16.53
N PHE A 66 -7.56 -2.85 15.75
CA PHE A 66 -6.40 -3.59 16.25
C PHE A 66 -5.13 -3.03 15.62
N GLU A 67 -4.12 -2.76 16.44
CA GLU A 67 -2.77 -2.59 15.92
C GLU A 67 -2.24 -3.95 15.48
N VAL A 68 -1.67 -4.01 14.28
CA VAL A 68 -1.21 -5.25 13.66
C VAL A 68 0.28 -5.19 13.34
N GLN A 69 0.93 -6.33 13.48
CA GLN A 69 2.33 -6.52 13.13
C GLN A 69 2.44 -7.45 11.92
N ALA A 70 3.43 -7.18 11.06
CA ALA A 70 3.68 -8.02 9.89
C ALA A 70 4.28 -9.37 10.30
N GLY A 71 3.99 -10.41 9.51
CA GLY A 71 4.55 -11.75 9.67
C GLY A 71 3.66 -12.71 10.47
N MET A 72 4.14 -13.95 10.61
CA MET A 72 3.36 -15.06 11.18
C MET A 72 3.00 -14.86 12.66
N ALA A 73 3.92 -14.28 13.45
CA ALA A 73 3.69 -13.98 14.85
C ALA A 73 2.58 -12.94 15.02
N GLY A 74 2.63 -11.85 14.24
CA GLY A 74 1.60 -10.81 14.26
C GLY A 74 0.24 -11.32 13.80
N TYR A 75 0.19 -12.25 12.85
CA TYR A 75 -1.05 -12.91 12.45
C TYR A 75 -1.66 -13.75 13.58
N SER A 76 -0.84 -14.51 14.31
CA SER A 76 -1.31 -15.30 15.46
C SER A 76 -1.89 -14.40 16.56
N GLU A 77 -1.16 -13.35 16.92
CA GLU A 77 -1.58 -12.38 17.94
C GLU A 77 -2.86 -11.63 17.54
N PHE A 78 -2.96 -11.24 16.27
CA PHE A 78 -4.16 -10.61 15.71
C PHE A 78 -5.37 -11.54 15.76
N THR A 79 -5.20 -12.81 15.40
CA THR A 79 -6.28 -13.80 15.40
C THR A 79 -6.78 -14.08 16.82
N GLU A 80 -5.88 -14.22 17.79
CA GLU A 80 -6.23 -14.36 19.21
C GLU A 80 -6.95 -13.11 19.74
N SER A 81 -6.51 -11.92 19.32
CA SER A 81 -7.12 -10.65 19.70
C SER A 81 -8.56 -10.53 19.18
N ILE A 82 -8.83 -10.97 17.95
CA ILE A 82 -10.20 -11.05 17.40
C ILE A 82 -11.05 -12.01 18.23
N ARG A 83 -10.57 -13.22 18.51
CA ARG A 83 -11.32 -14.21 19.31
C ARG A 83 -11.72 -13.65 20.66
N ARG A 84 -10.76 -13.00 21.35
CA ARG A 84 -11.00 -12.40 22.65
C ARG A 84 -11.97 -11.22 22.58
N ALA A 85 -11.85 -10.34 21.58
CA ALA A 85 -12.69 -9.15 21.46
C ALA A 85 -14.15 -9.48 21.12
N PHE A 86 -14.37 -10.48 20.26
CA PHE A 86 -15.72 -10.91 19.83
C PHE A 86 -16.26 -12.11 20.63
N ASN A 87 -15.50 -12.60 21.62
CA ASN A 87 -15.85 -13.75 22.45
C ASN A 87 -16.19 -15.01 21.62
N LEU A 88 -15.34 -15.31 20.64
CA LEU A 88 -15.51 -16.44 19.74
C LEU A 88 -14.96 -17.74 20.36
N PRO A 89 -15.58 -18.91 20.13
CA PRO A 89 -15.07 -20.19 20.60
C PRO A 89 -13.70 -20.54 20.01
N ASP A 90 -12.84 -21.19 20.80
CA ASP A 90 -11.50 -21.61 20.34
C ASP A 90 -11.53 -22.60 19.16
N ASP A 91 -12.59 -23.40 19.08
CA ASP A 91 -12.82 -24.41 18.02
C ASP A 91 -13.58 -23.83 16.81
N SER A 92 -13.72 -22.51 16.72
CA SER A 92 -14.33 -21.86 15.56
C SER A 92 -13.29 -21.50 14.48
N ASP A 93 -13.62 -21.85 13.24
CA ASP A 93 -12.88 -21.42 12.06
C ASP A 93 -13.08 -19.91 11.83
N LEU A 94 -11.96 -19.18 11.80
CA LEU A 94 -11.94 -17.75 11.49
C LEU A 94 -11.69 -17.55 9.99
N ASN A 95 -12.72 -17.08 9.28
CA ASN A 95 -12.58 -16.64 7.90
C ASN A 95 -12.52 -15.11 7.84
N ILE A 96 -11.34 -14.57 7.52
CA ILE A 96 -11.08 -13.13 7.46
C ILE A 96 -11.08 -12.69 6.00
N THR A 97 -11.98 -11.78 5.63
CA THR A 97 -12.00 -11.15 4.31
C THR A 97 -11.42 -9.73 4.41
N PHE A 98 -10.46 -9.42 3.55
CA PHE A 98 -9.87 -8.08 3.47
C PHE A 98 -10.63 -7.24 2.46
N THR A 99 -11.24 -6.16 2.94
CA THR A 99 -11.80 -5.12 2.08
C THR A 99 -10.85 -3.93 2.10
N CYS A 100 -10.27 -3.61 0.94
CA CYS A 100 -9.64 -2.32 0.73
C CYS A 100 -10.69 -1.43 0.09
N ASP A 101 -11.16 -0.42 0.81
CA ASP A 101 -11.91 0.65 0.16
C ASP A 101 -10.94 1.36 -0.77
N GLU A 102 -11.30 1.44 -2.05
CA GLU A 102 -10.57 2.25 -3.01
C GLU A 102 -10.58 3.68 -2.46
N PRO A 103 -9.42 4.35 -2.29
CA PRO A 103 -9.43 5.74 -1.89
C PRO A 103 -10.23 6.46 -2.96
N THR A 104 -11.39 7.00 -2.61
CA THR A 104 -12.23 7.75 -3.54
C THR A 104 -11.32 8.76 -4.19
N SER A 105 -10.95 8.48 -5.45
CA SER A 105 -10.13 9.37 -6.25
C SER A 105 -10.92 10.65 -6.29
N GLY A 106 -10.47 11.67 -5.55
CA GLY A 106 -11.26 12.85 -5.21
C GLY A 106 -12.05 13.32 -6.42
N ALA A 107 -13.35 13.03 -6.41
CA ALA A 107 -14.30 13.68 -7.28
C ALA A 107 -14.44 15.10 -6.72
N TRP A 108 -13.46 15.94 -7.04
CA TRP A 108 -13.62 17.37 -6.99
C TRP A 108 -14.65 17.71 -8.08
N MET A 109 -15.91 17.83 -7.67
CA MET A 109 -16.89 18.69 -8.31
C MET A 109 -17.25 19.79 -7.33
#